data_AF-A0A4Q3RWK0-F1
#
_entry.id   AF-A0A4Q3RWK0-F1
#
_cell.length_a   1.000
_cell.length_b   1.000
_cell.length_c   1.000
_cell.angle_alpha   90.00
_cell.angle_beta   90.00
_cell.angle_gamma   90.00
#
_symmetry.space_group_name_H-M   'P 1'
#
loop_
_entity.id
_entity.type
_entity.pdbx_description
1 polymer ?
#
loop_
_entity_poly.entity_id
_entity_poly.type
_entity_poly.pdbx_seq_one_letter_code
_entity_poly.pdbx_strand_id
1 'polypeptide(L)'
;VQAISGQGGWPLNVFLTPQRKPFYGGTYYPPVPMHNRASWKDVLASISDAFVNRRDEIEQQAENLTQHIEASNNFGINPAGESGFTDALQEHVINKGKPTLGICVGMQLMAQKGHEAGEWDGLKWFDSEVVKLHPNDAALKVPNVGWCDTMIQTSFPLFKKLPATSVFYYVHSYYMQCRNEADVVAKYNFTHDVTAAIHKNNIVATQFHPEKSQDAGLQFLENFINWKP
;
A
#
# COMPACT_ATOMS: atom_id res chain seq x y z
N VAL A 1 -13.47 -5.14 -5.06
CA VAL A 1 -13.66 -6.06 -3.90
C VAL A 1 -14.14 -5.34 -2.65
N GLN A 2 -13.54 -4.23 -2.22
CA GLN A 2 -14.10 -3.45 -1.12
C GLN A 2 -15.53 -2.96 -1.44
N ALA A 3 -15.76 -2.47 -2.67
CA ALA A 3 -17.10 -2.16 -3.18
C ALA A 3 -18.06 -3.36 -3.29
N ILE A 4 -17.55 -4.61 -3.22
CA ILE A 4 -18.34 -5.84 -3.40
C ILE A 4 -18.62 -6.53 -2.05
N SER A 5 -17.62 -6.57 -1.18
CA SER A 5 -17.60 -7.37 0.06
C SER A 5 -17.55 -6.51 1.33
N GLY A 6 -17.49 -5.19 1.21
CA GLY A 6 -17.35 -4.26 2.34
C GLY A 6 -15.99 -4.31 3.05
N GLN A 7 -15.11 -5.25 2.71
CA GLN A 7 -13.77 -5.41 3.26
C GLN A 7 -12.71 -5.50 2.14
N GLY A 8 -11.49 -5.08 2.45
CA GLY A 8 -10.32 -5.17 1.57
C GLY A 8 -9.20 -5.97 2.24
N GLY A 9 -8.43 -6.72 1.46
CA GLY A 9 -7.39 -7.63 1.96
C GLY A 9 -6.78 -8.49 0.87
N TRP A 10 -5.63 -9.10 1.15
CA TRP A 10 -4.95 -10.09 0.30
C TRP A 10 -5.16 -11.52 0.85
N PRO A 11 -5.23 -12.56 -0.01
CA PRO A 11 -5.31 -12.52 -1.46
C PRO A 11 -6.69 -12.10 -1.97
N LEU A 12 -6.70 -11.40 -3.11
CA LEU A 12 -7.87 -10.82 -3.74
C LEU A 12 -8.35 -11.70 -4.90
N ASN A 13 -9.62 -12.09 -4.89
CA ASN A 13 -10.25 -12.81 -5.98
C ASN A 13 -11.40 -11.98 -6.56
N VAL A 14 -11.46 -11.88 -7.89
CA VAL A 14 -12.55 -11.22 -8.62
C VAL A 14 -13.00 -12.15 -9.75
N PHE A 15 -14.30 -12.34 -9.87
CA PHE A 15 -14.92 -13.09 -10.96
C PHE A 15 -15.57 -12.13 -11.93
N LEU A 16 -15.34 -12.39 -13.22
CA LEU A 16 -15.75 -11.54 -14.32
C LEU A 16 -16.70 -12.29 -15.26
N THR A 17 -17.63 -11.56 -15.88
CA THR A 17 -18.38 -12.04 -17.04
C THR A 17 -17.45 -12.21 -18.25
N PRO A 18 -17.88 -12.89 -19.34
CA PRO A 18 -17.08 -12.98 -20.58
C PRO A 18 -16.70 -11.61 -21.17
N GLN A 19 -17.50 -10.58 -20.93
CA GLN A 19 -17.26 -9.19 -21.31
C GLN A 19 -16.36 -8.44 -20.32
N ARG A 20 -15.73 -9.15 -19.38
CA ARG A 20 -14.79 -8.64 -18.38
C ARG A 20 -15.42 -7.69 -17.34
N LYS A 21 -16.74 -7.77 -17.12
CA LYS A 21 -17.40 -6.99 -16.07
C LYS A 21 -17.35 -7.74 -14.74
N PRO A 22 -16.95 -7.12 -13.62
CA PRO A 22 -16.90 -7.78 -12.32
C PRO A 22 -18.32 -8.02 -11.79
N PHE A 23 -18.58 -9.19 -11.22
CA PHE A 23 -19.89 -9.49 -10.58
C PHE A 23 -19.75 -10.04 -9.16
N TYR A 24 -18.62 -10.66 -8.82
CA TYR A 24 -18.35 -11.16 -7.47
C TYR A 24 -16.87 -11.00 -7.13
N GLY A 25 -16.57 -10.83 -5.85
CA GLY A 25 -15.20 -10.76 -5.38
C GLY A 25 -15.12 -10.73 -3.86
N GLY A 26 -14.00 -11.21 -3.35
CA GLY A 26 -13.80 -11.35 -1.92
C GLY A 26 -12.35 -11.67 -1.58
N THR A 27 -12.08 -11.75 -0.29
CA THR A 27 -10.74 -11.92 0.26
C THR A 27 -10.74 -13.09 1.25
N TYR A 28 -9.63 -13.82 1.28
CA TYR A 28 -9.36 -14.88 2.25
C TYR A 28 -10.49 -15.92 2.41
N TYR A 29 -10.58 -16.85 1.44
CA TYR A 29 -11.49 -17.99 1.54
C TYR A 29 -10.81 -19.15 2.27
N PRO A 30 -11.32 -19.61 3.42
CA PRO A 30 -10.74 -20.73 4.13
C PRO A 30 -10.89 -22.05 3.34
N PRO A 31 -10.04 -23.06 3.59
CA PRO A 31 -10.15 -24.37 2.92
C PRO A 31 -11.42 -25.13 3.31
N VAL A 32 -12.02 -24.79 4.45
CA VAL A 32 -13.31 -25.31 4.96
C VAL A 32 -14.12 -24.15 5.55
N PRO A 33 -15.47 -24.24 5.59
CA PRO A 33 -16.31 -23.17 6.14
C PRO A 33 -15.94 -22.84 7.60
N MET A 34 -15.77 -21.57 7.92
CA MET A 34 -15.39 -21.15 9.27
C MET A 34 -15.88 -19.72 9.57
N HIS A 35 -16.36 -19.46 10.79
CA HIS A 35 -16.78 -18.13 11.27
C HIS A 35 -17.65 -17.33 10.26
N ASN A 36 -18.73 -17.95 9.78
CA ASN A 36 -19.64 -17.39 8.78
C ASN A 36 -19.02 -17.05 7.41
N ARG A 37 -17.86 -17.63 7.08
CA ARG A 37 -17.24 -17.54 5.76
C ARG A 37 -17.37 -18.85 5.00
N ALA A 38 -17.85 -18.75 3.77
CA ALA A 38 -17.87 -19.85 2.82
C ALA A 38 -16.44 -20.29 2.48
N SER A 39 -16.23 -21.59 2.28
CA SER A 39 -14.95 -22.07 1.76
C SER A 39 -14.77 -21.70 0.30
N TRP A 40 -13.55 -21.78 -0.21
CA TRP A 40 -13.30 -21.56 -1.64
C TRP A 40 -14.13 -22.49 -2.54
N LYS A 41 -14.34 -23.74 -2.11
CA LYS A 41 -15.13 -24.71 -2.87
C LYS A 41 -16.61 -24.32 -2.91
N ASP A 42 -17.16 -23.82 -1.81
CA ASP A 42 -18.55 -23.38 -1.75
C ASP A 42 -18.78 -22.15 -2.63
N VAL A 43 -17.79 -21.24 -2.68
CA VAL A 43 -17.82 -20.08 -3.57
C VAL A 43 -17.81 -20.51 -5.03
N LEU A 44 -16.93 -21.43 -5.42
CA LEU A 44 -16.88 -21.94 -6.79
C LEU A 44 -18.16 -22.67 -7.20
N ALA A 45 -18.71 -23.51 -6.32
CA ALA A 45 -19.98 -24.20 -6.57
C ALA A 45 -21.13 -23.19 -6.75
N SER A 46 -21.20 -22.18 -5.88
CA SER A 46 -22.23 -21.13 -5.95
C SER A 46 -22.11 -20.27 -7.21
N ILE A 47 -20.88 -19.95 -7.63
CA ILE A 47 -20.63 -19.20 -8.87
C ILE A 47 -20.99 -20.04 -10.08
N SER A 48 -20.65 -21.33 -10.09
CA SER A 48 -21.01 -22.24 -11.17
C SER A 48 -22.52 -22.37 -11.31
N ASP A 49 -23.24 -22.56 -10.20
CA ASP A 49 -24.70 -22.60 -10.19
C ASP A 49 -25.30 -21.29 -10.70
N ALA A 50 -24.83 -20.15 -10.19
CA ALA A 50 -25.33 -18.86 -10.63
C ALA A 50 -25.08 -18.63 -12.13
N PHE A 51 -23.93 -19.07 -12.66
CA PHE A 51 -23.60 -18.93 -14.08
C PHE A 51 -24.48 -19.78 -15.00
N VAL A 52 -24.88 -20.97 -14.55
CA VAL A 52 -25.74 -21.87 -15.33
C VAL A 52 -27.22 -21.52 -15.18
N ASN A 53 -27.66 -21.25 -13.97
CA ASN A 53 -29.09 -21.19 -13.62
C ASN A 53 -29.61 -19.77 -13.38
N ARG A 54 -28.73 -18.78 -13.12
CA ARG A 54 -29.11 -17.42 -12.69
C ARG A 54 -28.29 -16.36 -13.43
N ARG A 55 -28.13 -16.55 -14.74
CA ARG A 55 -27.25 -15.71 -15.56
C ARG A 55 -27.68 -14.25 -15.61
N ASP A 56 -28.98 -14.00 -15.67
CA ASP A 56 -29.53 -12.63 -15.68
C ASP A 56 -29.21 -11.89 -14.37
N GLU A 57 -29.20 -12.58 -13.23
CA GLU A 57 -28.82 -12.01 -11.94
C GLU A 57 -27.34 -11.60 -11.94
N ILE A 58 -26.46 -12.43 -12.51
CA ILE A 58 -25.02 -12.12 -12.66
C ILE A 58 -24.83 -10.89 -13.54
N GLU A 59 -25.51 -10.81 -14.67
CA GLU A 59 -25.37 -9.70 -15.61
C GLU A 59 -25.89 -8.39 -15.00
N GLN A 60 -27.02 -8.42 -14.30
CA GLN A 60 -27.56 -7.26 -13.59
C GLN A 60 -26.64 -6.82 -12.44
N GLN A 61 -26.11 -7.77 -11.66
CA GLN A 61 -25.15 -7.46 -10.59
C GLN A 61 -23.87 -6.86 -11.15
N ALA A 62 -23.37 -7.37 -12.28
CA ALA A 62 -22.18 -6.86 -12.94
C ALA A 62 -22.37 -5.42 -13.42
N GLU A 63 -23.54 -5.11 -13.99
CA GLU A 63 -23.89 -3.77 -14.44
C GLU A 63 -23.97 -2.80 -13.25
N ASN A 64 -24.72 -3.16 -12.21
CA ASN A 64 -24.87 -2.33 -11.01
C ASN A 64 -23.51 -2.04 -10.35
N LEU A 65 -22.65 -3.05 -10.25
CA LEU A 65 -21.32 -2.87 -9.68
C LEU A 65 -20.42 -1.99 -10.55
N THR A 66 -20.46 -2.18 -11.86
CA THR A 66 -19.68 -1.36 -12.81
C THR A 66 -20.09 0.10 -12.70
N GLN A 67 -21.40 0.39 -12.73
CA GLN A 67 -21.94 1.73 -12.53
C GLN A 67 -21.57 2.32 -11.17
N HIS A 68 -21.62 1.51 -10.10
CA HIS A 68 -21.23 1.98 -8.77
C HIS A 68 -19.73 2.31 -8.69
N ILE A 69 -18.86 1.52 -9.34
CA ILE A 69 -17.43 1.81 -9.42
C ILE A 69 -17.17 3.08 -10.23
N GLU A 70 -17.83 3.24 -11.38
CA GLU A 70 -17.74 4.45 -12.21
C GLU A 70 -18.20 5.70 -11.43
N ALA A 71 -19.33 5.60 -10.73
CA ALA A 71 -19.85 6.69 -9.89
C ALA A 71 -18.96 6.98 -8.66
N SER A 72 -18.40 5.95 -8.02
CA SER A 72 -17.50 6.11 -6.87
C SER A 72 -16.16 6.75 -7.26
N ASN A 73 -15.65 6.45 -8.46
CA ASN A 73 -14.49 7.13 -9.02
C ASN A 73 -14.76 8.63 -9.21
N ASN A 74 -15.98 9.03 -9.57
CA ASN A 74 -16.36 10.45 -9.69
C ASN A 74 -16.52 11.16 -8.34
N PHE A 75 -16.81 10.45 -7.24
CA PHE A 75 -16.94 11.06 -5.91
C PHE A 75 -15.57 11.30 -5.25
N GLY A 76 -14.57 10.45 -5.55
CA GLY A 76 -13.19 10.58 -5.06
C GLY A 76 -12.31 11.53 -5.88
N ILE A 77 -12.71 11.83 -7.12
CA ILE A 77 -12.07 12.82 -7.99
C ILE A 77 -12.98 14.06 -8.02
N ASN A 78 -13.15 14.68 -6.86
CA ASN A 78 -13.58 16.07 -6.86
C ASN A 78 -12.31 16.88 -7.13
N PRO A 79 -12.19 17.65 -8.24
CA PRO A 79 -11.06 18.53 -8.45
C PRO A 79 -11.22 19.73 -7.51
N ALA A 80 -11.09 19.51 -6.20
CA ALA A 80 -10.39 20.51 -5.42
C ALA A 80 -9.06 20.66 -6.16
N GLY A 81 -8.83 21.82 -6.78
CA GLY A 81 -7.63 22.04 -7.60
C GLY A 81 -6.38 21.55 -6.85
N GLU A 82 -5.35 21.12 -7.57
CA GLU A 82 -4.10 20.57 -7.00
C GLU A 82 -3.59 21.34 -5.78
N SER A 83 -3.87 22.64 -5.68
CA SER A 83 -3.60 23.50 -4.53
C SER A 83 -4.35 23.12 -3.24
N GLY A 84 -5.64 22.79 -3.26
CA GLY A 84 -6.44 22.66 -2.03
C GLY A 84 -6.00 21.52 -1.11
N PHE A 85 -5.62 20.37 -1.69
CA PHE A 85 -5.13 19.22 -0.92
C PHE A 85 -3.68 19.42 -0.45
N THR A 86 -2.83 19.95 -1.33
CA THR A 86 -1.42 20.22 -1.01
C THR A 86 -1.28 21.31 0.05
N ASP A 87 -2.10 22.36 0.00
CA ASP A 87 -2.16 23.43 1.01
C ASP A 87 -2.60 22.87 2.38
N ALA A 88 -3.62 22.00 2.40
CA ALA A 88 -4.08 21.38 3.65
C ALA A 88 -3.02 20.47 4.28
N LEU A 89 -2.30 19.69 3.46
CA LEU A 89 -1.16 18.90 3.93
C LEU A 89 -0.03 19.79 4.45
N GLN A 90 0.35 20.82 3.71
CA GLN A 90 1.41 21.75 4.11
C GLN A 90 1.07 22.41 5.46
N GLU A 91 -0.17 22.90 5.61
CA GLU A 91 -0.62 23.53 6.85
C GLU A 91 -0.61 22.57 8.04
N HIS A 92 -1.12 21.36 7.87
CA HIS A 92 -1.25 20.43 8.99
C HIS A 92 0.03 19.67 9.34
N VAL A 93 0.82 19.31 8.33
CA VAL A 93 2.03 18.51 8.50
C VAL A 93 3.23 19.41 8.78
N ILE A 94 3.44 20.45 7.97
CA ILE A 94 4.63 21.31 8.10
C ILE A 94 4.41 22.45 9.10
N ASN A 95 3.32 23.22 8.96
CA ASN A 95 3.14 24.40 9.81
C ASN A 95 2.70 24.03 11.23
N LYS A 96 1.77 23.07 11.37
CA LYS A 96 1.25 22.59 12.67
C LYS A 96 2.01 21.42 13.27
N GLY A 97 2.97 20.83 12.55
CA GLY A 97 3.82 19.77 13.06
C GLY A 97 3.08 18.49 13.48
N LYS A 98 1.94 18.17 12.87
CA LYS A 98 1.17 16.96 13.26
C LYS A 98 1.96 15.68 12.94
N PRO A 99 2.03 14.69 13.87
CA PRO A 99 2.65 13.40 13.58
C PRO A 99 2.05 12.80 12.31
N THR A 100 2.90 12.50 11.33
CA THR A 100 2.49 12.08 9.98
C THR A 100 3.26 10.84 9.55
N LEU A 101 2.52 9.84 9.07
CA LEU A 101 3.08 8.59 8.56
C LEU A 101 2.76 8.41 7.07
N GLY A 102 3.78 8.42 6.21
CA GLY A 102 3.67 8.05 4.80
C GLY A 102 3.98 6.56 4.59
N ILE A 103 3.14 5.83 3.84
CA ILE A 103 3.35 4.40 3.57
C ILE A 103 3.41 4.17 2.06
N CYS A 104 4.46 3.49 1.59
CA CYS A 104 4.68 3.13 0.19
C CYS A 104 4.60 4.36 -0.75
N VAL A 105 3.55 4.50 -1.55
CA VAL A 105 3.34 5.71 -2.37
C VAL A 105 3.27 6.98 -1.51
N GLY A 106 2.72 6.89 -0.28
CA GLY A 106 2.71 8.02 0.65
C GLY A 106 4.11 8.50 1.04
N MET A 107 5.11 7.61 1.10
CA MET A 107 6.51 8.00 1.27
C MET A 107 7.05 8.68 0.02
N GLN A 108 6.77 8.10 -1.16
CA GLN A 108 7.26 8.57 -2.45
C GLN A 108 6.74 9.97 -2.81
N LEU A 109 5.48 10.29 -2.45
CA LEU A 109 4.91 11.62 -2.61
C LEU A 109 5.70 12.71 -1.88
N MET A 110 6.41 12.38 -0.81
CA MET A 110 7.18 13.36 -0.01
C MET A 110 8.50 13.77 -0.66
N ALA A 111 8.92 13.09 -1.74
CA ALA A 111 10.13 13.39 -2.49
C ALA A 111 10.04 14.71 -3.27
N GLN A 112 11.17 15.15 -3.86
CA GLN A 112 11.16 16.30 -4.76
C GLN A 112 10.54 15.93 -6.11
N LYS A 113 10.90 14.76 -6.65
CA LYS A 113 10.43 14.27 -7.94
C LYS A 113 10.21 12.77 -7.94
N GLY A 114 9.29 12.31 -8.77
CA GLY A 114 9.12 10.89 -9.09
C GLY A 114 9.21 10.60 -10.58
N HIS A 115 9.81 9.46 -10.92
CA HIS A 115 10.11 9.05 -12.29
C HIS A 115 9.23 7.89 -12.80
N GLU A 116 8.13 7.56 -12.09
CA GLU A 116 7.21 6.51 -12.51
C GLU A 116 6.28 7.01 -13.62
N ALA A 117 6.36 6.36 -14.78
CA ALA A 117 5.54 6.67 -15.97
C ALA A 117 5.65 8.12 -16.48
N GLY A 118 6.75 8.80 -16.18
CA GLY A 118 6.98 10.22 -16.50
C GLY A 118 7.79 10.88 -15.40
N GLU A 119 7.94 12.20 -15.48
CA GLU A 119 8.53 13.00 -14.41
C GLU A 119 7.42 13.82 -13.73
N TRP A 120 7.34 13.73 -12.40
CA TRP A 120 6.29 14.35 -11.60
C TRP A 120 6.89 15.09 -10.41
N ASP A 121 6.39 16.29 -10.11
CA ASP A 121 6.73 17.00 -8.87
C ASP A 121 6.07 16.30 -7.66
N GLY A 122 6.86 16.09 -6.60
CA GLY A 122 6.34 15.66 -5.30
C GLY A 122 6.08 16.85 -4.36
N LEU A 123 5.87 16.55 -3.08
CA LEU A 123 5.63 17.55 -2.02
C LEU A 123 6.91 18.32 -1.61
N LYS A 124 8.09 17.84 -2.03
CA LYS A 124 9.40 18.49 -1.79
C LYS A 124 9.75 18.62 -0.30
N TRP A 125 9.27 17.69 0.54
CA TRP A 125 9.56 17.68 1.98
C TRP A 125 10.94 17.06 2.30
N PHE A 126 11.42 16.17 1.42
CA PHE A 126 12.72 15.52 1.52
C PHE A 126 13.56 15.72 0.26
N ASP A 127 14.87 15.96 0.42
CA ASP A 127 15.83 16.04 -0.70
C ASP A 127 16.12 14.64 -1.25
N SER A 128 15.29 14.24 -2.21
CA SER A 128 15.21 12.86 -2.69
C SER A 128 14.44 12.77 -3.99
N GLU A 129 14.66 11.67 -4.71
CA GLU A 129 13.93 11.33 -5.95
C GLU A 129 13.42 9.89 -5.90
N VAL A 130 12.30 9.63 -6.55
CA VAL A 130 11.74 8.27 -6.67
C VAL A 130 12.17 7.64 -7.98
N VAL A 131 13.07 6.66 -7.90
CA VAL A 131 13.75 6.03 -9.04
C VAL A 131 13.44 4.54 -9.13
N LYS A 132 13.59 3.96 -10.32
CA LYS A 132 13.26 2.55 -10.55
C LYS A 132 14.32 1.63 -9.92
N LEU A 133 13.88 0.50 -9.38
CA LEU A 133 14.78 -0.59 -9.00
C LEU A 133 15.36 -1.23 -10.26
N HIS A 134 16.69 -1.39 -10.26
CA HIS A 134 17.42 -2.08 -11.32
C HIS A 134 18.10 -3.31 -10.74
N PRO A 135 17.61 -4.52 -11.06
CA PRO A 135 18.27 -5.77 -10.66
C PRO A 135 19.57 -5.92 -11.46
N ASN A 136 20.64 -6.33 -10.79
CA ASN A 136 21.92 -6.70 -11.39
C ASN A 136 22.20 -8.21 -11.27
N ASP A 137 21.30 -8.94 -10.61
CA ASP A 137 21.28 -10.38 -10.43
C ASP A 137 19.96 -10.93 -11.00
N ALA A 138 20.04 -12.01 -11.77
CA ALA A 138 18.89 -12.70 -12.36
C ALA A 138 17.94 -13.29 -11.31
N ALA A 139 18.41 -13.53 -10.08
CA ALA A 139 17.58 -13.97 -8.97
C ALA A 139 16.64 -12.87 -8.46
N LEU A 140 17.02 -11.60 -8.62
CA LEU A 140 16.26 -10.45 -8.15
C LEU A 140 15.22 -10.03 -9.20
N LYS A 141 13.96 -9.91 -8.77
CA LYS A 141 12.83 -9.54 -9.64
C LYS A 141 12.30 -8.16 -9.30
N VAL A 142 11.79 -7.48 -10.32
CA VAL A 142 11.06 -6.22 -10.20
C VAL A 142 9.62 -6.44 -10.69
N PRO A 143 8.58 -6.06 -9.91
CA PRO A 143 8.65 -5.43 -8.59
C PRO A 143 9.33 -6.30 -7.54
N ASN A 144 10.00 -5.67 -6.56
CA ASN A 144 10.40 -6.35 -5.33
C ASN A 144 9.11 -6.69 -4.57
N VAL A 145 8.82 -7.98 -4.42
CA VAL A 145 7.63 -8.49 -3.73
C VAL A 145 8.03 -9.55 -2.73
N GLY A 146 7.81 -9.27 -1.46
CA GLY A 146 8.06 -10.25 -0.41
C GLY A 146 8.55 -9.64 0.88
N TRP A 147 9.07 -10.52 1.71
CA TRP A 147 9.60 -10.21 3.03
C TRP A 147 11.11 -9.98 2.90
N CYS A 148 11.58 -8.81 3.31
CA CYS A 148 13.00 -8.46 3.25
C CYS A 148 13.54 -8.21 4.66
N ASP A 149 14.78 -8.63 4.89
CA ASP A 149 15.54 -8.24 6.07
C ASP A 149 15.86 -6.76 5.99
N THR A 150 15.36 -5.99 6.96
CA THR A 150 15.51 -4.55 7.05
C THR A 150 16.41 -4.22 8.21
N MET A 151 17.52 -3.55 7.91
CA MET A 151 18.42 -2.95 8.89
C MET A 151 17.81 -1.65 9.40
N ILE A 152 17.50 -1.59 10.69
CA ILE A 152 16.81 -0.46 11.31
C ILE A 152 17.72 0.25 12.33
N GLN A 153 17.58 1.56 12.45
CA GLN A 153 18.20 2.32 13.54
C GLN A 153 17.41 2.09 14.84
N THR A 154 17.89 1.20 15.70
CA THR A 154 17.20 0.83 16.96
C THR A 154 17.09 1.99 17.97
N SER A 155 17.88 3.04 17.81
CA SER A 155 17.76 4.30 18.56
C SER A 155 16.54 5.12 18.16
N PHE A 156 15.97 4.88 16.97
CA PHE A 156 14.79 5.59 16.48
C PHE A 156 13.52 5.14 17.24
N PRO A 157 12.70 6.07 17.80
CA PRO A 157 11.59 5.71 18.67
C PRO A 157 10.57 4.72 18.09
N LEU A 158 10.33 4.76 16.77
CA LEU A 158 9.36 3.87 16.13
C LEU A 158 9.87 2.44 15.94
N PHE A 159 11.18 2.22 16.06
CA PHE A 159 11.81 0.90 16.04
C PHE A 159 12.11 0.35 17.43
N LYS A 160 11.60 1.01 18.48
CA LYS A 160 11.73 0.52 19.85
C LYS A 160 11.13 -0.89 19.96
N LYS A 161 11.84 -1.77 20.69
CA LYS A 161 11.50 -3.20 20.89
C LYS A 161 11.61 -4.08 19.63
N LEU A 162 12.13 -3.56 18.52
CA LEU A 162 12.44 -4.36 17.35
C LEU A 162 13.93 -4.70 17.31
N PRO A 163 14.30 -5.91 16.83
CA PRO A 163 15.70 -6.26 16.60
C PRO A 163 16.30 -5.41 15.47
N ALA A 164 17.61 -5.15 15.54
CA ALA A 164 18.35 -4.33 14.57
C ALA A 164 18.19 -4.79 13.11
N THR A 165 17.95 -6.09 12.91
CA THR A 165 17.48 -6.65 11.66
C THR A 165 16.08 -7.19 11.90
N SER A 166 15.09 -6.56 11.27
CA SER A 166 13.67 -6.94 11.36
C SER A 166 13.12 -7.20 9.97
N VAL A 167 12.15 -8.10 9.86
CA VAL A 167 11.59 -8.49 8.56
C VAL A 167 10.32 -7.70 8.27
N PHE A 168 10.28 -7.01 7.14
CA PHE A 168 9.09 -6.26 6.69
C PHE A 168 8.66 -6.68 5.28
N TYR A 169 7.39 -6.45 4.96
CA TYR A 169 6.79 -6.77 3.67
C TYR A 169 6.87 -5.60 2.68
N TYR A 170 7.37 -5.87 1.48
CA TYR A 170 7.57 -4.93 0.38
C TYR A 170 6.79 -5.36 -0.86
N VAL A 171 6.30 -4.36 -1.62
CA VAL A 171 5.69 -4.54 -2.95
C VAL A 171 5.88 -3.26 -3.76
N HIS A 172 7.00 -3.13 -4.48
CA HIS A 172 7.30 -1.91 -5.23
C HIS A 172 8.30 -2.12 -6.38
N SER A 173 8.17 -1.31 -7.43
CA SER A 173 9.13 -1.25 -8.55
C SER A 173 10.06 -0.04 -8.48
N TYR A 174 9.68 0.99 -7.71
CA TYR A 174 10.40 2.24 -7.54
C TYR A 174 10.67 2.47 -6.06
N TYR A 175 11.74 3.17 -5.73
CA TYR A 175 12.12 3.48 -4.36
C TYR A 175 12.58 4.93 -4.25
N MET A 176 12.50 5.49 -3.05
CA MET A 176 12.96 6.85 -2.77
C MET A 176 14.46 6.84 -2.49
N GLN A 177 15.23 7.42 -3.40
CA GLN A 177 16.67 7.65 -3.25
C GLN A 177 16.88 8.97 -2.50
N CYS A 178 17.26 8.88 -1.23
CA CYS A 178 17.55 10.02 -0.38
C CYS A 178 18.98 10.50 -0.61
N ARG A 179 19.17 11.82 -0.76
CA ARG A 179 20.52 12.43 -0.86
C ARG A 179 21.10 12.75 0.51
N ASN A 180 20.23 12.98 1.51
CA ASN A 180 20.62 13.18 2.89
C ASN A 180 20.48 11.89 3.70
N GLU A 181 21.61 11.27 4.05
CA GLU A 181 21.65 10.04 4.85
C GLU A 181 21.13 10.23 6.28
N ALA A 182 21.16 11.45 6.82
CA ALA A 182 20.64 11.72 8.16
C ALA A 182 19.11 11.55 8.26
N ASP A 183 18.41 11.63 7.13
CA ASP A 183 16.95 11.42 7.08
C ASP A 183 16.59 9.92 7.03
N VAL A 184 17.56 9.03 6.75
CA VAL A 184 17.31 7.59 6.56
C VAL A 184 17.45 6.85 7.88
N VAL A 185 16.36 6.21 8.33
CA VAL A 185 16.30 5.46 9.60
C VAL A 185 16.22 3.96 9.43
N ALA A 186 15.97 3.47 8.21
CA ALA A 186 16.08 2.06 7.89
C ALA A 186 16.46 1.84 6.43
N LYS A 187 17.17 0.74 6.16
CA LYS A 187 17.55 0.29 4.82
C LYS A 187 17.31 -1.21 4.69
N TYR A 188 17.02 -1.69 3.48
CA TYR A 188 17.03 -3.11 3.17
C TYR A 188 17.95 -3.36 1.98
N ASN A 189 18.48 -4.57 1.87
CA ASN A 189 19.38 -4.90 0.77
C ASN A 189 18.60 -5.45 -0.43
N PHE A 190 18.82 -4.87 -1.61
CA PHE A 190 18.37 -5.41 -2.89
C PHE A 190 19.60 -5.73 -3.75
N THR A 191 19.92 -4.87 -4.73
CA THR A 191 21.23 -4.88 -5.42
C THR A 191 22.26 -3.98 -4.74
N HIS A 192 21.76 -3.09 -3.90
CA HIS A 192 22.45 -2.10 -3.09
C HIS A 192 21.52 -1.81 -1.90
N ASP A 193 21.99 -0.96 -0.98
CA ASP A 193 21.15 -0.53 0.12
C ASP A 193 20.05 0.42 -0.37
N VAL A 194 18.81 -0.01 -0.18
CA VAL A 194 17.59 0.72 -0.57
C VAL A 194 16.96 1.33 0.67
N THR A 195 16.60 2.61 0.61
CA THR A 195 15.89 3.31 1.68
C THR A 195 14.59 2.59 2.03
N ALA A 196 14.49 2.10 3.26
CA ALA A 196 13.31 1.41 3.77
C ALA A 196 12.39 2.32 4.58
N ALA A 197 12.97 3.26 5.33
CA ALA A 197 12.22 4.25 6.09
C ALA A 197 13.02 5.53 6.27
N ILE A 198 12.31 6.65 6.35
CA ILE A 198 12.84 7.99 6.56
C ILE A 198 12.13 8.68 7.72
N HIS A 199 12.82 9.66 8.30
CA HIS A 199 12.28 10.47 9.38
C HIS A 199 12.87 11.88 9.33
N LYS A 200 12.01 12.87 9.55
CA LYS A 200 12.39 14.27 9.75
C LYS A 200 11.32 14.97 10.59
N ASN A 201 11.72 15.50 11.75
CA ASN A 201 10.83 16.19 12.68
C ASN A 201 9.62 15.32 13.07
N ASN A 202 8.41 15.73 12.69
CA ASN A 202 7.14 15.06 12.94
C ASN A 202 6.71 14.07 11.83
N ILE A 203 7.55 13.88 10.82
CA ILE A 203 7.24 13.07 9.64
C ILE A 203 8.06 11.79 9.68
N VAL A 204 7.38 10.67 9.50
CA VAL A 204 7.99 9.37 9.25
C VAL A 204 7.39 8.80 7.99
N ALA A 205 8.19 8.11 7.18
CA ALA A 205 7.64 7.37 6.06
C ALA A 205 8.35 6.04 5.84
N THR A 206 7.63 5.04 5.36
CA THR A 206 8.14 3.69 5.14
C THR A 206 7.84 3.22 3.73
N GLN A 207 8.82 2.58 3.09
CA GLN A 207 8.64 1.92 1.79
C GLN A 207 7.94 0.56 1.96
N PHE A 208 8.19 -0.11 3.09
CA PHE A 208 7.46 -1.30 3.48
C PHE A 208 6.03 -0.97 3.93
N HIS A 209 5.19 -2.01 3.94
CA HIS A 209 3.81 -1.97 4.40
C HIS A 209 3.74 -2.49 5.84
N PRO A 210 3.78 -1.63 6.87
CA PRO A 210 3.72 -2.09 8.26
C PRO A 210 2.41 -2.85 8.55
N GLU A 211 1.31 -2.49 7.90
CA GLU A 211 0.01 -3.18 8.03
C GLU A 211 0.03 -4.62 7.45
N LYS A 212 1.04 -4.96 6.66
CA LYS A 212 1.25 -6.31 6.09
C LYS A 212 2.44 -7.04 6.71
N SER A 213 3.12 -6.44 7.69
CA SER A 213 4.41 -6.91 8.20
C SER A 213 4.33 -7.68 9.54
N GLN A 214 3.18 -8.30 9.83
CA GLN A 214 2.94 -9.10 11.04
C GLN A 214 3.36 -8.35 12.32
N ASP A 215 3.95 -9.05 13.30
CA ASP A 215 4.30 -8.51 14.61
C ASP A 215 5.26 -7.33 14.53
N ALA A 216 6.23 -7.36 13.60
CA ALA A 216 7.17 -6.25 13.40
C ALA A 216 6.43 -4.98 12.93
N GLY A 217 5.50 -5.15 11.98
CA GLY A 217 4.65 -4.08 11.49
C GLY A 217 3.67 -3.53 12.53
N LEU A 218 3.05 -4.41 13.32
CA LEU A 218 2.16 -4.04 14.42
C LEU A 218 2.92 -3.26 15.49
N GLN A 219 4.11 -3.72 15.89
CA GLN A 219 4.93 -3.02 16.88
C GLN A 219 5.35 -1.63 16.37
N PHE A 220 5.70 -1.49 15.09
CA PHE A 220 6.01 -0.20 14.48
C PHE A 220 4.81 0.76 14.52
N LEU A 221 3.61 0.29 14.17
CA LEU A 221 2.38 1.09 14.20
C LEU A 221 1.99 1.48 15.63
N GLU A 222 2.11 0.56 16.58
CA GLU A 222 1.91 0.86 18.00
C GLU A 222 2.87 1.95 18.48
N ASN A 223 4.15 1.86 18.09
CA ASN A 223 5.12 2.89 18.44
C ASN A 223 4.77 4.24 17.81
N PHE A 224 4.30 4.28 16.56
CA PHE A 224 3.86 5.53 15.91
C PHE A 224 2.66 6.17 16.62
N ILE A 225 1.64 5.39 16.98
CA ILE A 225 0.45 5.90 17.71
C ILE A 225 0.84 6.52 19.05
N ASN A 226 1.85 5.96 19.72
CA ASN A 226 2.33 6.44 21.01
C ASN A 226 3.44 7.50 20.90
N TRP A 227 3.91 7.80 19.69
CA TRP A 227 5.01 8.73 19.46
C TRP A 227 4.55 10.18 19.61
N LYS A 228 5.38 10.97 20.28
CA LYS A 228 5.17 12.40 20.53
C LYS A 228 6.44 13.14 20.05
N PRO A 229 6.53 13.48 18.75
CA PRO A 229 7.64 14.26 18.20
C PRO A 229 7.76 15.65 18.80
#